data_AF-A0AAV5V5T4-F1
#
_entry.id   AF-A0AAV5V5T4-F1
#
_cell.length_a   1.000
_cell.length_b   1.000
_cell.length_c   1.000
_cell.angle_alpha   90.00
_cell.angle_beta   90.00
_cell.angle_gamma   90.00
#
_symmetry.space_group_name_H-M   'P 1'
#
loop_
_entity.id
_entity.type
_entity.pdbx_description
1 polymer ?
#
loop_
_entity_poly.entity_id
_entity_poly.type
_entity_poly.pdbx_seq_one_letter_code
_entity_poly.pdbx_strand_id
1 'polypeptide(L)'
;LRMSFDRGGTTLHIKVDLFVKNRKRLVEALRGKVPAKSVVVLQGGAEHLRYNTDGQDLPFRQESYFFWAFGVHESECYAAIDVDSGKSILFPPRLSPDFAIW
;
A
#
# COMPACT_ATOMS: atom_id res chain seq x y z
N LEU A 1 19.95 8.35 1.51
CA LEU A 1 19.04 8.69 0.38
C LEU A 1 17.63 8.92 0.92
N ARG A 2 16.97 10.02 0.55
CA ARG A 2 15.52 10.19 0.82
C ARG A 2 14.77 9.48 -0.30
N MET A 3 14.03 8.42 0.01
CA MET A 3 13.26 7.67 -0.99
C MET A 3 12.08 8.51 -1.51
N SER A 4 11.90 8.51 -2.83
CA SER A 4 10.76 9.12 -3.52
C SER A 4 10.30 8.24 -4.67
N PHE A 5 9.02 8.34 -5.01
CA PHE A 5 8.48 7.86 -6.27
C PHE A 5 8.56 8.98 -7.32
N ASP A 6 9.08 8.66 -8.49
CA ASP A 6 9.04 9.50 -9.69
C ASP A 6 9.11 8.62 -10.94
N ARG A 7 8.92 9.23 -12.11
CA ARG A 7 8.97 8.55 -13.41
C ARG A 7 10.15 9.06 -14.26
N GLY A 8 11.21 9.56 -13.61
CA GLY A 8 12.39 10.12 -14.26
C GLY A 8 12.16 11.51 -14.89
N GLY A 9 13.19 12.00 -15.59
CA GLY A 9 13.15 13.30 -16.28
C GLY A 9 12.86 14.46 -15.33
N THR A 10 11.84 15.25 -15.66
CA THR A 10 11.36 16.40 -14.87
C THR A 10 10.07 16.11 -14.11
N THR A 11 9.75 14.83 -13.89
CA THR A 11 8.51 14.45 -13.20
C THR A 11 8.56 14.79 -11.71
N LEU A 12 7.37 14.91 -11.09
CA LEU A 12 7.26 15.26 -9.69
C LEU A 12 7.82 14.13 -8.80
N HIS A 13 8.75 14.48 -7.92
CA HIS A 13 9.26 13.58 -6.90
C HIS A 13 8.33 13.54 -5.68
N ILE A 14 7.63 12.43 -5.52
CA ILE A 14 6.72 12.19 -4.39
C ILE A 14 7.50 11.51 -3.27
N LYS A 15 7.75 12.24 -2.18
CA LYS A 15 8.50 11.72 -1.03
C LYS A 15 7.67 10.70 -0.25
N VAL A 16 8.31 9.61 0.18
CA VAL A 16 7.68 8.58 1.03
C VAL A 16 7.15 9.15 2.36
N ASP A 17 7.72 10.26 2.83
CA ASP A 17 7.26 11.01 4.00
C ASP A 17 5.77 11.38 3.95
N LEU A 18 5.20 11.53 2.75
CA LEU A 18 3.76 11.77 2.56
C LEU A 18 2.93 10.65 3.21
N PHE A 19 3.24 9.40 2.90
CA PHE A 19 2.51 8.23 3.39
C PHE A 19 2.78 7.99 4.88
N VAL A 20 4.01 8.25 5.34
CA VAL A 20 4.35 8.22 6.78
C VAL A 20 3.51 9.22 7.56
N LYS A 21 3.36 10.45 7.05
CA LYS A 21 2.53 11.49 7.68
C LYS A 21 1.05 11.09 7.71
N ASN A 22 0.55 10.45 6.66
CA ASN A 22 -0.83 9.95 6.60
C ASN A 22 -1.10 8.89 7.68
N ARG A 23 -0.22 7.88 7.82
CA ARG A 23 -0.39 6.86 8.87
C ARG A 23 -0.32 7.45 10.28
N LYS A 24 0.55 8.44 10.52
CA LYS A 24 0.59 9.17 11.80
C LYS A 24 -0.75 9.86 12.10
N ARG A 25 -1.31 10.59 11.13
CA ARG A 25 -2.62 11.23 11.27
C ARG A 25 -3.74 10.24 11.54
N LEU A 26 -3.71 9.07 10.89
CA LEU A 26 -4.68 8.00 11.12
C LEU A 26 -4.58 7.48 12.56
N VAL A 27 -3.37 7.17 13.02
CA VAL A 27 -3.11 6.71 14.39
C VAL A 27 -3.57 7.74 15.42
N GLU A 28 -3.23 9.02 15.24
CA GLU A 28 -3.67 10.12 16.10
C GLU A 28 -5.20 10.24 16.13
N ALA A 29 -5.87 10.06 14.99
CA ALA A 29 -7.32 10.13 14.91
C ALA A 29 -8.04 8.96 15.60
N LEU A 30 -7.41 7.78 15.68
CA LEU A 30 -7.96 6.57 16.30
C LEU A 30 -7.60 6.45 17.79
N ARG A 31 -6.48 7.04 18.22
CA ARG A 31 -6.00 6.95 19.61
C ARG A 31 -7.09 7.45 20.58
N GLY A 32 -7.38 6.63 21.59
CA GLY A 32 -8.44 6.91 22.57
C GLY A 32 -9.87 6.67 22.08
N LYS A 33 -10.08 6.32 20.81
CA LYS A 33 -11.39 5.94 20.24
C LYS A 33 -11.54 4.44 19.99
N VAL A 34 -10.43 3.70 20.08
CA VAL A 34 -10.39 2.24 19.93
C VAL A 34 -9.75 1.62 21.17
N PRO A 35 -10.05 0.34 21.48
CA PRO A 35 -9.38 -0.38 22.56
C PRO A 35 -7.85 -0.38 22.41
N ALA A 36 -7.12 -0.45 23.52
CA ALA A 36 -5.67 -0.64 23.48
C ALA A 36 -5.31 -1.90 22.67
N LYS A 37 -4.14 -1.88 22.02
CA LYS A 37 -3.65 -2.96 21.13
C LYS A 37 -4.54 -3.22 19.91
N SER A 38 -5.30 -2.21 19.47
CA SER A 38 -6.03 -2.29 18.20
C SER A 38 -5.08 -2.16 17.01
N VAL A 39 -5.41 -2.87 15.93
CA VAL A 39 -4.66 -2.86 14.67
C VAL A 39 -5.59 -2.50 13.53
N VAL A 40 -5.18 -1.54 12.71
CA VAL A 40 -5.82 -1.29 11.41
C VAL A 40 -5.29 -2.32 10.42
N VAL A 41 -6.16 -3.07 9.75
CA VAL A 41 -5.80 -3.97 8.66
C VAL A 41 -6.39 -3.44 7.37
N LEU A 42 -5.56 -3.27 6.34
CA LEU A 42 -5.98 -2.85 5.01
C LEU A 42 -5.62 -3.94 4.00
N GLN A 43 -6.58 -4.32 3.18
CA GLN A 43 -6.37 -5.13 1.99
C GLN A 43 -6.14 -4.19 0.79
N GLY A 44 -5.06 -4.40 0.06
CA GLY A 44 -4.78 -3.69 -1.18
C GLY A 44 -5.65 -4.18 -2.33
N GLY A 45 -5.51 -3.55 -3.49
CA GLY A 45 -6.16 -3.93 -4.72
C GLY A 45 -5.58 -5.22 -5.29
N ALA A 46 -6.44 -5.92 -6.03
CA ALA A 46 -6.12 -7.11 -6.81
C ALA A 46 -6.10 -6.78 -8.31
N GLU A 47 -5.29 -7.51 -9.08
CA GLU A 47 -5.43 -7.50 -10.54
C GLU A 47 -6.69 -8.26 -10.96
N HIS A 48 -7.33 -7.80 -12.03
CA HIS A 48 -8.54 -8.41 -12.56
C HIS A 48 -8.36 -8.75 -14.02
N LEU A 49 -8.79 -9.95 -14.39
CA LEU A 49 -8.80 -10.43 -15.76
C LEU A 49 -10.06 -9.94 -16.49
N ARG A 50 -9.95 -9.77 -17.80
CA ARG A 50 -11.07 -9.36 -18.65
C ARG A 50 -12.01 -10.54 -18.85
N TYR A 51 -13.10 -10.55 -18.10
CA TYR A 51 -14.09 -11.62 -18.15
C TYR A 51 -13.44 -13.00 -17.91
N ASN A 52 -13.54 -13.91 -18.87
CA ASN A 52 -12.99 -15.27 -18.82
C ASN A 52 -11.73 -15.43 -19.69
N THR A 53 -11.02 -14.34 -19.99
CA THR A 53 -9.73 -14.39 -20.68
C THR A 53 -8.58 -14.35 -19.69
N ASP A 54 -7.36 -14.59 -20.19
CA ASP A 54 -6.09 -14.40 -19.49
C ASP A 54 -5.55 -12.97 -19.63
N GLY A 55 -6.25 -12.08 -20.32
CA GLY A 55 -5.85 -10.69 -20.49
C GLY A 55 -6.22 -9.83 -19.28
N GLN A 56 -5.32 -8.97 -18.82
CA GLN A 56 -5.65 -7.96 -17.81
C GLN A 56 -6.78 -7.05 -18.32
N ASP A 57 -7.78 -6.79 -17.47
CA ASP A 57 -8.92 -5.96 -17.84
C ASP A 57 -8.50 -4.49 -18.03
N LEU A 58 -7.80 -3.97 -17.03
CA LEU A 58 -7.19 -2.64 -17.01
C LEU A 58 -5.82 -2.71 -16.32
N PRO A 59 -4.90 -1.78 -16.63
CA PRO A 59 -3.66 -1.63 -15.87
C PRO A 59 -3.99 -1.48 -14.38
N PHE A 60 -3.25 -2.19 -13.54
CA PHE A 60 -3.49 -2.18 -12.10
C PHE A 60 -3.47 -0.74 -11.54
N ARG A 61 -4.49 -0.44 -10.75
CA ARG A 61 -4.56 0.78 -9.94
C ARG A 61 -4.93 0.39 -8.52
N GLN A 62 -4.12 0.85 -7.58
CA GLN A 62 -4.29 0.56 -6.17
C GLN A 62 -5.62 1.06 -5.59
N GLU A 63 -6.12 0.35 -4.58
CA GLU A 63 -7.24 0.78 -3.74
C GLU A 63 -6.87 2.10 -3.02
N SER A 64 -7.81 3.06 -2.97
CA SER A 64 -7.48 4.44 -2.63
C SER A 64 -7.07 4.63 -1.16
N TYR A 65 -7.68 3.92 -0.21
CA TYR A 65 -7.30 4.00 1.20
C TYR A 65 -5.94 3.33 1.46
N PHE A 66 -5.69 2.18 0.83
CA PHE A 66 -4.40 1.51 0.86
C PHE A 66 -3.29 2.40 0.28
N PHE A 67 -3.54 2.98 -0.89
CA PHE A 67 -2.59 3.91 -1.53
C PHE A 67 -2.34 5.13 -0.66
N TRP A 68 -3.39 5.74 -0.09
CA TRP A 68 -3.26 6.88 0.81
C TRP A 68 -2.37 6.58 2.03
N ALA A 69 -2.47 5.38 2.59
CA ALA A 69 -1.71 4.97 3.77
C ALA A 69 -0.29 4.51 3.44
N PHE A 70 -0.06 3.83 2.30
CA PHE A 70 1.20 3.12 2.04
C PHE A 70 1.91 3.51 0.74
N GLY A 71 1.22 4.07 -0.26
CA GLY A 71 1.84 4.46 -1.53
C GLY A 71 2.39 3.30 -2.38
N VAL A 72 1.90 2.09 -2.14
CA VAL A 72 2.35 0.84 -2.79
C VAL A 72 1.68 0.70 -4.15
N HIS A 73 2.46 0.31 -5.15
CA HIS A 73 2.02 0.18 -6.54
C HIS A 73 1.77 -1.27 -6.96
N GLU A 74 2.23 -2.21 -6.16
CA GLU A 74 2.06 -3.64 -6.35
C GLU A 74 0.65 -4.11 -5.90
N SER A 75 0.08 -5.06 -6.63
CA SER A 75 -1.18 -5.73 -6.28
C SER A 75 -0.97 -6.79 -5.19
N GLU A 76 -2.07 -7.38 -4.71
CA GLU A 76 -2.06 -8.54 -3.79
C GLU A 76 -1.32 -8.29 -2.46
N CYS A 77 -1.24 -7.02 -2.05
CA CYS A 77 -0.61 -6.65 -0.79
C CYS A 77 -1.65 -6.49 0.33
N TYR A 78 -1.25 -6.81 1.55
CA TYR A 78 -1.95 -6.40 2.77
C TYR A 78 -1.05 -5.49 3.59
N ALA A 79 -1.65 -4.75 4.52
CA ALA A 79 -0.89 -3.95 5.45
C ALA A 79 -1.58 -3.87 6.81
N ALA A 80 -0.77 -3.69 7.85
CA ALA A 80 -1.24 -3.48 9.22
C ALA A 80 -0.61 -2.22 9.82
N ILE A 81 -1.36 -1.52 10.67
CA ILE A 81 -0.88 -0.39 11.47
C ILE A 81 -1.31 -0.62 12.92
N ASP A 82 -0.33 -0.84 13.80
CA ASP A 82 -0.56 -0.86 15.24
C ASP A 82 -0.88 0.55 15.74
N VAL A 83 -2.04 0.72 16.39
CA VAL A 83 -2.53 2.06 16.78
C VAL A 83 -1.76 2.64 17.96
N ASP A 84 -1.24 1.79 18.85
CA ASP A 84 -0.54 2.27 20.05
C ASP A 84 0.83 2.86 19.68
N SER A 85 1.63 2.08 18.94
CA SER A 85 3.00 2.45 18.54
C SER A 85 3.09 3.21 17.21
N GLY A 86 2.07 3.10 16.36
CA GLY A 86 2.12 3.57 14.97
C GLY A 86 2.99 2.71 14.05
N LYS A 87 3.49 1.56 14.53
CA LYS A 87 4.28 0.62 13.73
C LYS A 87 3.45 0.14 12.55
N SER A 88 4.00 0.27 11.35
CA SER A 88 3.35 -0.14 10.10
C SER A 88 4.06 -1.35 9.51
N ILE A 89 3.30 -2.30 8.98
CA ILE A 89 3.79 -3.57 8.42
C ILE A 89 3.15 -3.74 7.04
N LEU A 90 3.96 -4.07 6.04
CA LEU A 90 3.51 -4.43 4.69
C LEU A 90 3.67 -5.94 4.50
N PHE A 91 2.67 -6.58 3.91
CA PHE A 91 2.64 -7.99 3.58
C PHE A 91 2.54 -8.13 2.06
N PRO A 92 3.67 -8.22 1.34
CA PRO A 92 3.65 -8.45 -0.11
C PRO A 92 3.30 -9.92 -0.42
N PRO A 93 2.85 -10.21 -1.66
CA PRO A 93 2.62 -11.59 -2.08
C PRO A 93 3.93 -12.38 -2.09
N ARG A 94 3.85 -13.67 -1.77
CA ARG A 94 4.94 -14.61 -2.03
C ARG A 94 4.83 -15.07 -3.48
N LEU A 95 5.72 -14.58 -4.33
CA LEU A 95 5.73 -14.90 -5.76
C LEU A 95 6.37 -16.27 -6.03
N SER A 96 5.89 -16.95 -7.08
CA SER A 96 6.56 -18.14 -7.63
C SER A 96 7.93 -17.75 -8.20
N PRO A 97 8.96 -18.62 -8.15
CA PRO A 97 10.22 -18.41 -8.86
C PRO A 97 10.03 -18.11 -10.36
N ASP A 98 8.98 -18.63 -10.99
CA ASP A 98 8.69 -18.41 -12.42
C ASP A 98 8.42 -16.94 -12.73
N PHE A 99 8.00 -16.14 -11.74
CA PHE A 99 7.81 -14.70 -11.91
C PHE A 99 9.11 -13.97 -12.24
N ALA A 100 10.28 -14.56 -11.97
CA ALA A 100 11.55 -13.97 -12.38
C ALA A 100 11.79 -14.00 -13.91
N ILE A 101 11.00 -14.79 -14.65
CA ILE A 101 11.10 -14.94 -16.10
C ILE A 101 10.20 -13.92 -16.83
N TRP A 102 9.07 -13.53 -16.22
CA TRP A 102 8.03 -12.70 -16.81
C TRP A 102 8.08 -11.26 -16.28
#